data_AF-A0A650EN88-F1
#
_entry.id   AF-A0A650EN88-F1
#
_cell.length_a   1.000
_cell.length_b   1.000
_cell.length_c   1.000
_cell.angle_alpha   90.00
_cell.angle_beta   90.00
_cell.angle_gamma   90.00
#
_symmetry.space_group_name_H-M   'P 1'
#
loop_
_entity.id
_entity.type
_entity.pdbx_description
1 polymer ?
#
loop_
_entity_poly.entity_id
_entity_poly.type
_entity_poly.pdbx_seq_one_letter_code
_entity_poly.pdbx_strand_id
1 'polypeptide(L)'
;MKGFTLIELLVVVLIISILAAGALPQYELAVEKSRLSKALLTFNALERAEKVFDLANGQYTRYLDQLDIQMPGIGRDIGYGQNNWRTSDYYFWVDVVNDVFRARAIPEKSKKYILVMDLNKGEKKIYCTEYGNSVWPVTPVPAGKLPEICRKLGADTNGLLNV
;
A
#
# COMPACT_ATOMS: atom_id res chain seq x y z
N MET A 1 -10.50 -54.24 -12.77
CA MET A 1 -10.12 -52.90 -12.29
C MET A 1 -11.07 -52.53 -11.16
N LYS A 2 -10.58 -52.34 -9.92
CA LYS A 2 -11.40 -51.81 -8.82
C LYS A 2 -11.59 -50.32 -9.09
N GLY A 3 -12.78 -49.93 -9.52
CA GLY A 3 -13.13 -48.55 -9.78
C GLY A 3 -13.54 -47.83 -8.49
N PHE A 4 -13.20 -46.55 -8.39
CA PHE A 4 -13.72 -45.65 -7.36
C PHE A 4 -15.24 -45.64 -7.39
N THR A 5 -15.88 -45.63 -6.21
CA THR A 5 -17.33 -45.51 -6.12
C THR A 5 -17.76 -44.05 -6.28
N LEU A 6 -18.96 -43.81 -6.82
CA LEU A 6 -19.51 -42.46 -6.97
C LEU A 6 -19.69 -41.75 -5.63
N ILE A 7 -19.97 -42.49 -4.55
CA ILE A 7 -20.14 -41.93 -3.22
C ILE A 7 -18.81 -41.49 -2.60
N GLU A 8 -17.70 -42.19 -2.87
CA GLU A 8 -16.36 -41.78 -2.43
C GLU A 8 -15.95 -40.45 -3.07
N LEU A 9 -16.25 -40.26 -4.36
CA LEU A 9 -15.98 -38.98 -5.01
C LEU A 9 -16.91 -37.87 -4.50
N LEU A 10 -18.17 -38.19 -4.19
CA LEU A 10 -19.13 -37.21 -3.68
C LEU A 10 -18.71 -36.67 -2.30
N VAL A 11 -18.34 -37.54 -1.35
CA VAL A 11 -17.94 -37.09 -0.01
C VAL A 11 -16.64 -36.30 -0.04
N VAL A 12 -15.70 -36.65 -0.92
CA VAL A 12 -14.45 -35.90 -1.08
C VAL A 12 -14.73 -34.50 -1.61
N VAL A 13 -15.58 -34.37 -2.64
CA VAL A 13 -15.96 -33.05 -3.20
C VAL A 13 -16.71 -32.20 -2.17
N LEU A 14 -17.55 -32.80 -1.34
CA LEU A 14 -18.23 -32.10 -0.25
C LEU A 14 -17.25 -31.54 0.79
N ILE A 15 -16.30 -32.36 1.24
CA ILE A 15 -15.32 -31.96 2.26
C ILE A 15 -14.39 -30.84 1.73
N ILE A 16 -13.85 -30.98 0.51
CA ILE A 16 -12.98 -29.94 -0.08
C ILE A 16 -13.74 -28.63 -0.29
N SER A 17 -15.05 -28.67 -0.58
CA SER A 17 -15.87 -27.48 -0.76
C SER A 17 -16.00 -26.66 0.52
N ILE A 18 -16.17 -27.33 1.68
CA ILE A 18 -16.26 -26.67 2.99
C ILE A 18 -14.91 -26.07 3.38
N LEU A 19 -13.81 -26.81 3.19
CA LEU A 19 -12.46 -26.32 3.49
C LEU A 19 -12.07 -25.13 2.60
N ALA A 20 -12.40 -25.18 1.32
CA ALA A 20 -12.11 -24.11 0.36
C ALA A 20 -12.84 -22.80 0.71
N ALA A 21 -14.09 -22.89 1.20
CA ALA A 21 -14.87 -21.71 1.60
C ALA A 21 -14.18 -20.90 2.71
N GLY A 22 -13.53 -21.56 3.68
CA GLY A 22 -12.80 -20.89 4.76
C GLY A 22 -11.39 -20.41 4.35
N ALA A 23 -10.71 -21.13 3.46
CA ALA A 23 -9.33 -20.84 3.09
C ALA A 23 -9.18 -19.63 2.15
N LEU A 24 -10.16 -19.39 1.26
CA LEU A 24 -10.10 -18.31 0.28
C LEU A 24 -9.94 -16.90 0.91
N PRO A 25 -10.75 -16.46 1.90
CA PRO A 25 -10.58 -15.14 2.49
C PRO A 25 -9.24 -14.97 3.23
N GLN A 26 -8.70 -16.06 3.80
CA GLN A 26 -7.39 -16.02 4.45
C GLN A 26 -6.26 -15.86 3.43
N TYR A 27 -6.35 -16.55 2.30
CA TYR A 27 -5.41 -16.41 1.20
C TYR A 27 -5.40 -14.98 0.64
N GLU A 28 -6.57 -14.37 0.42
CA GLU A 28 -6.65 -12.97 -0.03
C GLU A 28 -5.97 -12.01 0.96
N LEU A 29 -6.20 -12.19 2.26
CA LEU A 29 -5.56 -11.34 3.28
C LEU A 29 -4.03 -11.51 3.29
N ALA A 30 -3.53 -12.74 3.11
CA ALA A 30 -2.10 -13.01 3.03
C ALA A 30 -1.45 -12.34 1.81
N VAL A 31 -2.12 -12.40 0.66
CA VAL A 31 -1.69 -11.72 -0.57
C VAL A 31 -1.65 -10.21 -0.36
N GLU A 32 -2.68 -9.62 0.24
CA GLU A 32 -2.72 -8.17 0.49
C GLU A 32 -1.66 -7.73 1.50
N LYS A 33 -1.36 -8.54 2.53
CA LYS A 33 -0.23 -8.28 3.45
C LYS A 33 1.11 -8.28 2.72
N SER A 34 1.32 -9.19 1.76
CA SER A 34 2.54 -9.21 0.95
C SER A 34 2.67 -7.96 0.08
N ARG A 35 1.56 -7.50 -0.54
CA ARG A 35 1.54 -6.22 -1.29
C ARG A 35 1.87 -5.04 -0.38
N LEU A 36 1.27 -4.97 0.81
CA LEU A 36 1.58 -3.95 1.81
C LEU A 36 3.08 -3.93 2.14
N SER A 37 3.69 -5.08 2.42
CA SER A 37 5.12 -5.14 2.75
C SER A 37 5.99 -4.54 1.64
N LYS A 38 5.64 -4.73 0.37
CA LYS A 38 6.36 -4.09 -0.75
C LYS A 38 6.20 -2.57 -0.74
N ALA A 39 5.00 -2.05 -0.49
CA ALA A 39 4.76 -0.62 -0.38
C ALA A 39 5.53 0.00 0.80
N LEU A 40 5.55 -0.65 1.96
CA LEU A 40 6.32 -0.22 3.13
C LEU A 40 7.83 -0.18 2.88
N LEU A 41 8.38 -1.20 2.20
CA LEU A 41 9.79 -1.20 1.79
C LEU A 41 10.10 0.00 0.87
N THR A 42 9.18 0.31 -0.03
CA THR A 42 9.31 1.46 -0.95
C THR A 42 9.25 2.79 -0.19
N PHE A 43 8.34 2.92 0.78
CA PHE A 43 8.29 4.09 1.67
C PHE A 43 9.56 4.25 2.52
N ASN A 44 10.14 3.15 3.01
CA ASN A 44 11.41 3.22 3.75
C ASN A 44 12.58 3.67 2.85
N ALA A 45 12.58 3.30 1.57
CA ALA A 45 13.58 3.79 0.61
C ALA A 45 13.40 5.30 0.34
N LEU A 46 12.17 5.76 0.13
CA LEU A 46 11.84 7.18 -0.02
C LEU A 46 12.25 7.99 1.21
N GLU A 47 11.91 7.52 2.41
CA GLU A 47 12.26 8.20 3.66
C GLU A 47 13.77 8.46 3.75
N ARG A 48 14.59 7.44 3.45
CA ARG A 48 16.05 7.58 3.51
C ARG A 48 16.56 8.58 2.47
N ALA A 49 16.04 8.52 1.26
CA ALA A 49 16.46 9.39 0.17
C ALA A 49 16.09 10.85 0.43
N GLU A 50 14.85 11.10 0.87
CA GLU A 50 14.39 12.42 1.27
C GLU A 50 15.19 12.97 2.45
N LYS A 51 15.52 12.15 3.45
CA LYS A 51 16.39 12.57 4.57
C LYS A 51 17.78 12.98 4.09
N VAL A 52 18.38 12.23 3.16
CA VAL A 52 19.69 12.60 2.59
C VAL A 52 19.59 13.88 1.77
N PHE A 53 18.54 14.03 0.97
CA PHE A 53 18.31 15.23 0.17
C PHE A 53 18.09 16.48 1.04
N ASP A 54 17.29 16.35 2.11
CA ASP A 54 17.02 17.40 3.09
C ASP A 54 18.30 17.83 3.82
N LEU A 55 19.19 16.89 4.19
CA LEU A 55 20.49 17.22 4.78
C LEU A 55 21.38 18.07 3.85
N ALA A 56 21.24 17.91 2.53
CA ALA A 56 22.02 18.66 1.56
C ALA A 56 21.37 19.99 1.13
N ASN A 57 20.04 20.06 1.11
CA ASN A 57 19.29 21.18 0.50
C ASN A 57 18.42 21.96 1.50
N GLY A 58 18.22 21.44 2.71
CA GLY A 58 17.40 22.04 3.77
C GLY A 58 15.89 22.00 3.53
N GLN A 59 15.44 21.18 2.57
CA GLN A 59 14.03 20.98 2.25
C GLN A 59 13.81 19.62 1.58
N TYR A 60 12.60 19.08 1.67
CA TYR A 60 12.18 17.92 0.88
C TYR A 60 11.92 18.29 -0.58
N THR A 61 12.01 17.30 -1.46
CA THR A 61 11.67 17.48 -2.88
C THR A 61 10.49 16.60 -3.28
N ARG A 62 9.77 17.02 -4.32
CA ARG A 62 8.75 16.16 -4.96
C ARG A 62 9.29 15.49 -6.22
N TYR A 63 10.51 15.83 -6.63
CA TYR A 63 11.14 15.40 -7.87
C TYR A 63 11.98 14.15 -7.59
N LEU A 64 11.47 12.99 -7.99
CA LEU A 64 12.10 11.70 -7.72
C LEU A 64 13.45 11.54 -8.44
N ASP A 65 13.67 12.26 -9.54
CA ASP A 65 14.93 12.33 -10.27
C ASP A 65 16.03 13.12 -9.55
N GLN A 66 15.68 13.87 -8.50
CA GLN A 66 16.63 14.53 -7.61
C GLN A 66 17.01 13.66 -6.40
N LEU A 67 16.30 12.55 -6.19
CA LEU A 67 16.57 11.61 -5.12
C LEU A 67 17.52 10.52 -5.60
N ASP A 68 18.44 10.11 -4.72
CA ASP A 68 19.33 8.96 -4.98
C ASP A 68 18.60 7.63 -4.76
N ILE A 69 17.57 7.37 -5.56
CA ILE A 69 16.79 6.15 -5.55
C ILE A 69 16.54 5.64 -6.96
N GLN A 70 16.59 4.32 -7.10
CA GLN A 70 16.26 3.66 -8.35
C GLN A 70 14.87 3.05 -8.23
N MET A 71 13.91 3.59 -8.99
CA MET A 71 12.56 3.06 -9.06
C MET A 71 12.26 2.59 -10.49
N PRO A 72 11.85 1.33 -10.68
CA PRO A 72 11.40 0.87 -11.98
C PRO A 72 10.08 1.58 -12.33
N GLY A 73 10.00 2.15 -13.53
CA GLY A 73 8.76 2.73 -14.05
C GLY A 73 8.42 4.13 -13.53
N ILE A 74 9.44 4.97 -13.26
CA ILE A 74 9.23 6.40 -13.02
C ILE A 74 8.41 7.00 -14.16
N GLY A 75 7.38 7.75 -13.78
CA GLY A 75 6.47 8.41 -14.69
C GLY A 75 7.19 9.49 -15.49
N ARG A 76 6.69 9.75 -16.70
CA ARG A 76 7.14 10.88 -17.49
C ARG A 76 6.78 12.18 -16.76
N ASP A 77 7.61 13.20 -16.93
CA ASP A 77 7.23 14.55 -16.54
C ASP A 77 6.03 15.00 -17.39
N ILE A 78 4.90 15.21 -16.72
CA ILE A 78 3.63 15.67 -17.30
C ILE A 78 3.32 17.12 -16.90
N GLY A 79 4.36 17.92 -16.64
CA GLY A 79 4.26 19.32 -16.22
C GLY A 79 4.28 19.51 -14.70
N TYR A 80 4.53 18.45 -13.93
CA TYR A 80 4.60 18.46 -12.47
C TYR A 80 5.90 17.84 -11.93
N GLY A 81 6.85 17.53 -12.81
CA GLY A 81 8.06 16.77 -12.49
C GLY A 81 7.86 15.26 -12.52
N GLN A 82 8.97 14.54 -12.38
CA GLN A 82 8.96 13.09 -12.18
C GLN A 82 8.59 12.79 -10.72
N ASN A 83 7.29 12.82 -10.40
CA ASN A 83 6.80 12.68 -9.02
C ASN A 83 5.90 11.45 -8.81
N ASN A 84 5.91 10.52 -9.74
CA ASN A 84 5.05 9.35 -9.71
C ASN A 84 5.72 8.16 -10.39
N TRP A 85 5.32 6.94 -10.05
CA TRP A 85 5.78 5.73 -10.71
C TRP A 85 4.75 4.62 -10.56
N ARG A 86 4.82 3.61 -11.42
CA ARG A 86 3.90 2.46 -11.39
C ARG A 86 4.65 1.16 -11.18
N THR A 87 4.08 0.32 -10.33
CA THR A 87 4.47 -1.07 -10.14
C THR A 87 3.30 -1.97 -10.55
N SER A 88 3.48 -3.30 -10.49
CA SER A 88 2.39 -4.24 -10.74
C SER A 88 1.27 -4.21 -9.69
N ASP A 89 1.54 -3.65 -8.51
CA ASP A 89 0.64 -3.69 -7.35
C ASP A 89 0.08 -2.31 -7.01
N TYR A 90 0.89 -1.25 -7.16
CA TYR A 90 0.56 0.12 -6.81
C TYR A 90 1.00 1.14 -7.85
N TYR A 91 0.20 2.19 -7.98
CA TYR A 91 0.58 3.48 -8.52
C TYR A 91 0.98 4.41 -7.38
N PHE A 92 2.19 4.93 -7.44
CA PHE A 92 2.71 5.82 -6.43
C PHE A 92 2.75 7.26 -6.92
N TRP A 93 2.48 8.20 -6.03
CA TRP A 93 2.50 9.62 -6.33
C TRP A 93 2.96 10.41 -5.10
N VAL A 94 3.90 11.34 -5.29
CA VAL A 94 4.51 12.14 -4.22
C VAL A 94 4.24 13.64 -4.38
N ASP A 95 4.08 14.31 -3.25
CA ASP A 95 4.03 15.77 -3.11
C ASP A 95 4.85 16.24 -1.92
N VAL A 96 5.20 17.52 -1.97
CA VAL A 96 5.66 18.28 -0.81
C VAL A 96 4.70 19.44 -0.61
N VAL A 97 4.09 19.52 0.56
CA VAL A 97 3.17 20.61 0.94
C VAL A 97 3.53 21.07 2.34
N ASN A 98 3.84 22.36 2.52
CA ASN A 98 4.24 22.94 3.80
C ASN A 98 5.39 22.17 4.48
N ASP A 99 6.45 21.84 3.74
CA ASP A 99 7.61 21.06 4.19
C ASP A 99 7.28 19.64 4.69
N VAL A 100 6.10 19.12 4.35
CA VAL A 100 5.75 17.71 4.58
C VAL A 100 5.86 16.98 3.26
N PHE A 101 6.79 16.02 3.18
CA PHE A 101 6.85 15.09 2.07
C PHE A 101 5.77 14.03 2.26
N ARG A 102 4.94 13.83 1.24
CA ARG A 102 3.84 12.89 1.27
C ARG A 102 3.92 11.95 0.07
N ALA A 103 4.01 10.65 0.35
CA ALA A 103 3.96 9.59 -0.65
C ALA A 103 2.65 8.80 -0.53
N ARG A 104 1.93 8.63 -1.64
CA ARG A 104 0.73 7.78 -1.70
C ARG A 104 1.03 6.52 -2.48
N ALA A 105 0.55 5.38 -2.00
CA ALA A 105 0.53 4.11 -2.72
C ALA A 105 -0.93 3.73 -2.98
N ILE A 106 -1.35 3.87 -4.23
CA ILE A 106 -2.72 3.65 -4.70
C ILE A 106 -2.78 2.26 -5.32
N PRO A 107 -3.64 1.35 -4.86
CA PRO A 107 -3.67 -0.03 -5.33
C PRO A 107 -4.18 -0.10 -6.77
N GLU A 108 -3.40 -0.71 -7.66
CA GLU A 108 -3.80 -0.95 -9.07
C GLU A 108 -4.72 -2.18 -9.16
N LYS A 109 -4.38 -3.24 -8.43
CA LYS A 109 -5.07 -4.54 -8.52
C LYS A 109 -6.19 -4.69 -7.49
N SER A 110 -5.88 -4.47 -6.21
CA SER A 110 -6.82 -4.82 -5.15
C SER A 110 -7.95 -3.82 -5.01
N LYS A 111 -7.70 -2.53 -5.25
CA LYS A 111 -8.67 -1.44 -5.09
C LYS A 111 -9.37 -1.48 -3.71
N LYS A 112 -8.66 -1.93 -2.67
CA LYS A 112 -9.18 -2.12 -1.30
C LYS A 112 -8.80 -0.97 -0.36
N TYR A 113 -7.53 -0.57 -0.34
CA TYR A 113 -7.01 0.46 0.57
C TYR A 113 -5.87 1.24 -0.07
N ILE A 114 -5.73 2.51 0.32
CA ILE A 114 -4.61 3.39 -0.05
C ILE A 114 -3.69 3.51 1.16
N LEU A 115 -2.38 3.54 0.92
CA LEU A 115 -1.41 3.89 1.94
C LEU A 115 -0.88 5.30 1.68
N VAL A 116 -0.72 6.08 2.74
CA VAL A 116 -0.18 7.44 2.69
C VAL A 116 0.94 7.52 3.70
N MET A 117 2.15 7.85 3.28
CA MET A 117 3.27 8.13 4.16
C MET A 117 3.51 9.62 4.17
N ASP A 118 3.50 10.22 5.36
CA ASP A 118 3.93 11.59 5.61
C ASP A 118 5.28 11.56 6.32
N LEU A 119 6.21 12.37 5.83
CA LEU A 119 7.50 12.63 6.43
C LEU A 119 7.57 14.13 6.75
N ASN A 120 7.64 14.45 8.04
CA ASN A 120 7.71 15.80 8.54
C ASN A 120 8.91 15.93 9.48
N LYS A 121 9.93 16.69 9.06
CA LYS A 121 11.17 16.91 9.85
C LYS A 121 11.77 15.61 10.41
N GLY A 122 11.77 14.57 9.59
CA GLY A 122 12.32 13.25 9.92
C GLY A 122 11.37 12.31 10.67
N GLU A 123 10.21 12.78 11.13
CA GLU A 123 9.14 11.95 11.70
C GLU A 123 8.30 11.34 10.57
N LYS A 124 8.32 10.01 10.46
CA LYS A 124 7.52 9.25 9.49
C LYS A 124 6.22 8.78 10.11
N LYS A 125 5.09 9.04 9.44
CA LYS A 125 3.76 8.53 9.79
C LYS A 125 3.16 7.84 8.57
N ILE A 126 2.63 6.63 8.73
CA ILE A 126 2.01 5.88 7.63
C ILE A 126 0.54 5.64 7.96
N TYR A 127 -0.35 6.14 7.11
CA TYR A 127 -1.79 5.98 7.22
C TYR A 127 -2.29 4.94 6.22
N CYS A 128 -3.20 4.09 6.67
CA CYS A 128 -4.02 3.22 5.83
C CYS A 128 -5.44 3.78 5.76
N THR A 129 -5.96 3.96 4.56
CA THR A 129 -7.29 4.53 4.30
C THR A 129 -8.02 3.76 3.22
N GLU A 130 -9.32 4.00 3.06
CA GLU A 130 -10.13 3.32 2.05
C GLU A 130 -9.70 3.72 0.63
N TYR A 131 -9.76 2.77 -0.30
CA TYR A 131 -9.70 3.11 -1.71
C TYR A 131 -11.03 3.76 -2.11
N GLY A 132 -11.02 5.09 -2.26
CA GLY A 132 -12.16 5.87 -2.74
C GLY A 132 -11.94 6.45 -4.14
N ASN A 133 -12.91 7.23 -4.63
CA ASN A 133 -12.82 7.91 -5.93
C ASN A 133 -11.83 9.10 -5.95
N SER A 134 -11.20 9.44 -4.82
CA SER A 134 -10.22 10.51 -4.73
C SER A 134 -8.82 9.94 -4.49
N VAL A 135 -7.88 10.35 -5.32
CA VAL A 135 -6.43 10.12 -5.16
C VAL A 135 -5.87 10.88 -3.94
N TRP A 136 -6.66 11.79 -3.37
CA TRP A 136 -6.30 12.66 -2.25
C TRP A 136 -7.14 12.29 -1.03
N PRO A 137 -6.81 11.17 -0.36
CA PRO A 137 -7.54 10.77 0.82
C PRO A 137 -7.28 11.76 1.96
N VAL A 138 -8.27 11.95 2.82
CA VAL A 138 -8.12 12.70 4.06
C VAL A 138 -7.39 11.83 5.07
N THR A 139 -6.24 12.31 5.56
CA THR A 139 -5.47 11.72 6.65
C THR A 139 -5.26 12.76 7.76
N PRO A 140 -5.48 12.42 9.04
CA PRO A 140 -5.91 11.13 9.57
C PRO A 140 -7.33 10.73 9.16
N VAL A 141 -7.64 9.44 9.16
CA VAL A 141 -8.93 8.90 8.74
C VAL A 141 -10.01 9.31 9.76
N PRO A 142 -11.18 9.84 9.33
CA PRO A 142 -12.25 10.20 10.24
C PRO A 142 -12.75 9.02 11.08
N ALA A 143 -13.10 9.28 12.34
CA ALA A 143 -13.63 8.26 13.24
C ALA A 143 -14.81 7.50 12.63
N GLY A 144 -14.77 6.16 12.74
CA GLY A 144 -15.80 5.28 12.19
C GLY A 144 -15.72 5.03 10.68
N LYS A 145 -14.80 5.67 9.96
CA LYS A 145 -14.58 5.47 8.50
C LYS A 145 -13.36 4.61 8.16
N LEU A 146 -12.76 3.97 9.16
CA LEU A 146 -11.58 3.13 8.96
C LEU A 146 -11.95 1.76 8.35
N PRO A 147 -11.39 1.38 7.19
CA PRO A 147 -11.62 0.08 6.60
C PRO A 147 -11.24 -1.08 7.53
N GLU A 148 -12.01 -2.16 7.51
CA GLU A 148 -11.68 -3.38 8.26
C GLU A 148 -10.29 -3.93 7.90
N ILE A 149 -9.90 -3.83 6.63
CA ILE A 149 -8.58 -4.27 6.20
C ILE A 149 -7.47 -3.46 6.87
N CYS A 150 -7.62 -2.14 7.01
CA CYS A 150 -6.64 -1.32 7.73
C CYS A 150 -6.53 -1.70 9.22
N ARG A 151 -7.66 -2.02 9.86
CA ARG A 151 -7.66 -2.56 11.24
C ARG A 151 -6.91 -3.88 11.34
N LYS A 152 -7.15 -4.81 10.41
CA LYS A 152 -6.44 -6.10 10.32
C LYS A 152 -4.94 -5.96 10.02
N LEU A 153 -4.53 -4.81 9.50
CA LEU A 153 -3.13 -4.45 9.24
C LEU A 153 -2.47 -3.73 10.43
N GLY A 154 -3.18 -3.52 11.54
CA GLY A 154 -2.63 -2.91 12.75
C GLY A 154 -2.75 -1.38 12.81
N ALA A 155 -3.63 -0.79 12.00
CA ALA A 155 -3.91 0.64 12.08
C ALA A 155 -4.71 0.99 13.34
N ASP A 156 -4.40 2.14 13.96
CA ASP A 156 -5.20 2.75 15.00
C ASP A 156 -6.54 3.29 14.45
N THR A 157 -7.38 3.88 15.31
CA THR A 157 -8.70 4.41 14.91
C THR A 157 -8.66 5.52 13.87
N ASN A 158 -7.51 6.18 13.73
CA ASN A 158 -7.26 7.28 12.79
C ASN A 158 -6.54 6.79 11.52
N GLY A 159 -6.36 5.47 11.39
CA GLY A 159 -5.69 4.85 10.25
C GLY A 159 -4.17 4.85 10.35
N LEU A 160 -3.55 5.34 11.43
CA LEU A 160 -2.10 5.34 11.58
C LEU A 160 -1.61 3.92 11.86
N LEU A 161 -0.67 3.43 11.06
CA LEU A 161 -0.04 2.13 11.21
C LEU A 161 1.10 2.21 12.23
N ASN A 162 1.14 1.23 13.14
CA ASN A 162 2.26 1.03 14.07
C ASN A 162 3.33 0.15 13.38
N VAL A 163 4.14 0.76 12.51
CA VAL A 163 5.18 0.10 11.70
C VAL A 163 6.53 0.80 11.81
#